data_AF-A0A7C7DV33-F1
#
_entry.id   AF-A0A7C7DV33-F1
#
_cell.length_a   1.000
_cell.length_b   1.000
_cell.length_c   1.000
_cell.angle_alpha   90.00
_cell.angle_beta   90.00
_cell.angle_gamma   90.00
#
_symmetry.space_group_name_H-M   'P 1'
#
loop_
_entity.id
_entity.type
_entity.pdbx_description
1 polymer ?
#
loop_
_entity_poly.entity_id
_entity_poly.type
_entity_poly.pdbx_seq_one_letter_code
_entity_poly.pdbx_strand_id
1 'polypeptide(L)'
;MPIQQQLVLSALEAKLQAIGGYDSILWKIRTGYLVVLYGGLALLLGASGVPEQVAVAADRVLSILLLVFGFSVSAFLVDYSYLRKKLRVIVARDRLIDLAFQADYHDEALLIKLLHIAGETPIESISAAMTKEYRAKRNANLAWVLAPLYSTAPVSSVVILWIEGFTG
;
A
#
# COMPACT_ATOMS: atom_id res chain seq x y z
N MET A 1 -6.85 -6.63 -39.16
CA MET A 1 -6.37 -7.02 -37.82
C MET A 1 -7.39 -7.96 -37.19
N PRO A 2 -6.98 -9.11 -36.63
CA PRO A 2 -7.89 -10.05 -36.00
C PRO A 2 -8.52 -9.45 -34.73
N ILE A 3 -9.83 -9.67 -34.54
CA ILE A 3 -10.67 -9.12 -33.45
C ILE A 3 -10.08 -9.40 -32.06
N GLN A 4 -9.39 -10.54 -31.89
CA GLN A 4 -8.73 -10.94 -30.65
C GLN A 4 -7.63 -9.96 -30.20
N GLN A 5 -6.86 -9.39 -31.13
CA GLN A 5 -5.81 -8.42 -30.79
C GLN A 5 -6.39 -7.12 -30.23
N GLN A 6 -7.52 -6.65 -30.77
CA GLN A 6 -8.19 -5.44 -30.28
C GLN A 6 -8.79 -5.64 -28.88
N LEU A 7 -9.33 -6.83 -28.59
CA LEU A 7 -9.82 -7.19 -27.26
C LEU A 7 -8.70 -7.24 -26.21
N VAL A 8 -7.55 -7.82 -26.57
CA VAL A 8 -6.39 -7.88 -25.67
C VAL A 8 -5.82 -6.48 -25.39
N LEU A 9 -5.70 -5.64 -26.43
CA LEU A 9 -5.18 -4.27 -26.28
C LEU A 9 -6.10 -3.41 -25.41
N SER A 10 -7.42 -3.44 -25.64
CA SER A 10 -8.38 -2.70 -24.82
C SER A 10 -8.42 -3.18 -23.36
N ALA A 11 -8.29 -4.49 -23.12
CA ALA A 11 -8.19 -5.03 -21.77
C ALA A 11 -6.89 -4.63 -21.06
N LEU A 12 -5.77 -4.57 -21.78
CA LEU A 12 -4.49 -4.08 -21.25
C LEU A 12 -4.57 -2.61 -20.85
N GLU A 13 -5.19 -1.78 -21.70
CA GLU A 13 -5.39 -0.35 -21.44
C GLU A 13 -6.28 -0.12 -20.21
N ALA A 14 -7.41 -0.85 -20.11
CA ALA A 14 -8.28 -0.79 -18.94
C ALA A 14 -7.55 -1.19 -17.64
N LYS A 15 -6.69 -2.22 -17.68
CA LYS A 15 -5.88 -2.63 -16.51
C LYS A 15 -4.79 -1.63 -16.18
N LEU A 16 -4.18 -0.99 -17.18
CA LEU A 16 -3.22 0.10 -16.96
C LEU A 16 -3.89 1.29 -16.26
N GLN A 17 -5.08 1.68 -16.72
CA GLN A 17 -5.87 2.74 -16.10
C GLN A 17 -6.25 2.39 -14.65
N ALA A 18 -6.65 1.14 -14.39
CA ALA A 18 -6.95 0.66 -13.04
C ALA A 18 -5.72 0.73 -12.13
N ILE A 19 -4.54 0.34 -12.60
CA ILE A 19 -3.27 0.45 -11.86
C ILE A 19 -3.00 1.92 -11.50
N GLY A 20 -3.15 2.85 -12.46
CA GLY A 20 -3.00 4.28 -12.22
C GLY A 20 -4.00 4.84 -11.19
N GLY A 21 -5.25 4.34 -11.22
CA GLY A 21 -6.26 4.66 -10.22
C GLY A 21 -5.86 4.22 -8.81
N TYR A 22 -5.35 2.99 -8.67
CA TYR A 22 -4.81 2.50 -7.40
C TYR A 22 -3.61 3.31 -6.91
N ASP A 23 -2.72 3.74 -7.81
CA ASP A 23 -1.59 4.59 -7.45
C ASP A 23 -2.03 5.95 -6.90
N SER A 24 -3.03 6.58 -7.53
CA SER A 24 -3.61 7.81 -7.01
C SER A 24 -4.19 7.63 -5.61
N ILE A 25 -4.91 6.53 -5.36
CA ILE A 25 -5.51 6.23 -4.05
C ILE A 25 -4.42 5.98 -3.00
N LEU A 26 -3.41 5.16 -3.33
CA LEU A 26 -2.29 4.87 -2.43
C LEU A 26 -1.54 6.15 -2.05
N TRP A 27 -1.32 7.05 -3.02
CA TRP A 27 -0.70 8.34 -2.76
C TRP A 27 -1.53 9.19 -1.79
N LYS A 28 -2.84 9.28 -1.99
CA LYS A 28 -3.75 10.02 -1.09
C LYS A 28 -3.78 9.45 0.32
N ILE A 29 -3.72 8.13 0.49
CA ILE A 29 -3.64 7.48 1.80
C ILE A 29 -2.35 7.88 2.51
N ARG A 30 -1.21 7.82 1.81
CA ARG A 30 0.11 8.14 2.39
C ARG A 30 0.25 9.61 2.75
N THR A 31 -0.18 10.52 1.87
CA THR A 31 -0.13 11.95 2.17
C THR A 31 -1.15 12.33 3.24
N GLY A 32 -2.34 11.75 3.22
CA GLY A 32 -3.34 11.93 4.27
C GLY A 32 -2.86 11.47 5.64
N TYR A 33 -2.18 10.32 5.70
CA TYR A 33 -1.54 9.83 6.92
C TYR A 33 -0.52 10.83 7.47
N LEU A 34 0.38 11.36 6.63
CA LEU A 34 1.36 12.36 7.06
C LEU A 34 0.66 13.62 7.59
N VAL A 35 -0.34 14.13 6.88
CA VAL A 35 -1.08 15.33 7.31
C VAL A 35 -1.76 15.12 8.67
N VAL A 36 -2.43 13.99 8.86
CA VAL A 36 -3.13 13.69 10.12
C VAL A 36 -2.13 13.46 11.26
N LEU A 37 -1.04 12.73 11.01
CA LEU A 37 -0.03 12.44 12.02
C LEU A 37 0.69 13.71 12.48
N TYR A 38 1.28 14.46 11.54
CA TYR A 38 2.02 15.68 11.86
C TYR A 38 1.10 16.81 12.31
N GLY A 39 -0.10 16.93 11.73
CA GLY A 39 -1.11 17.90 12.17
C GLY A 39 -1.61 17.61 13.58
N GLY A 40 -1.88 16.34 13.89
CA GLY A 40 -2.27 15.91 15.23
C GLY A 40 -1.17 16.17 16.27
N LEU A 41 0.08 15.84 15.93
CA LEU A 41 1.24 16.15 16.78
C LEU A 41 1.42 17.65 16.98
N ALA A 42 1.28 18.46 15.91
CA ALA A 42 1.40 19.91 15.99
C ALA A 42 0.31 20.54 16.88
N LEU A 43 -0.91 20.01 16.88
CA LEU A 43 -1.96 20.45 17.81
C LEU A 43 -1.65 20.07 19.26
N LEU A 44 -1.20 18.84 19.49
CA LEU A 44 -0.88 18.36 20.84
C LEU A 44 0.32 19.09 21.46
N LEU A 45 1.32 19.42 20.65
CA LEU A 45 2.54 20.13 21.07
C LEU A 45 2.39 21.66 21.03
N GLY A 46 1.57 22.19 20.12
CA GLY A 46 1.39 23.64 19.91
C GLY A 46 0.26 24.27 20.74
N ALA A 47 -0.66 23.48 21.29
CA ALA A 47 -1.72 24.01 22.17
C ALA A 47 -1.20 24.48 23.55
N SER A 48 0.00 24.07 23.95
CA SER A 48 0.70 24.63 25.10
C SER A 48 1.45 25.90 24.68
N GLY A 49 0.80 27.06 24.77
CA GLY A 49 1.39 28.38 24.49
C GLY A 49 2.48 28.83 25.47
N VAL A 50 3.33 27.92 25.94
CA VAL A 50 4.42 28.18 26.90
C VAL A 50 5.75 27.81 26.24
N PRO A 51 6.66 28.78 26.00
CA PRO A 51 8.01 28.52 25.52
C PRO A 51 8.88 28.11 26.70
N GLU A 52 8.60 26.97 27.34
CA GLU A 52 9.45 26.48 28.41
C GLU A 52 9.48 24.96 28.39
N GLN A 53 10.57 24.48 27.79
CA GLN A 53 11.12 23.13 27.86
C GLN A 53 10.20 22.01 27.36
N VAL A 54 10.75 21.29 26.40
CA VAL A 54 10.29 19.99 25.90
C VAL A 54 10.47 18.93 27.00
N ALA A 55 9.92 19.18 28.19
CA ALA A 55 9.62 18.17 29.16
C ALA A 55 8.24 17.66 28.76
N VAL A 56 8.20 16.71 27.82
CA VAL A 56 6.99 15.92 27.59
C VAL A 56 6.69 15.27 28.93
N ALA A 57 5.73 15.84 29.67
CA ALA A 57 5.35 15.30 30.96
C ALA A 57 5.04 13.81 30.77
N ALA A 58 5.63 12.95 31.62
CA ALA A 58 5.66 11.50 31.43
C ALA A 58 4.25 10.89 31.28
N ASP A 59 3.24 11.58 31.79
CA ASP A 59 1.81 11.29 31.66
C ASP A 59 1.27 11.44 30.22
N ARG A 60 1.82 12.36 29.41
CA ARG A 60 1.41 12.58 28.02
C ARG A 60 2.14 11.70 27.01
N VAL A 61 3.33 11.21 27.36
CA VAL A 61 4.17 10.35 26.51
C VAL A 61 3.39 9.11 26.04
N LEU A 62 2.74 8.41 26.97
CA LEU A 62 1.99 7.19 26.66
C LEU A 62 0.80 7.46 25.72
N SER A 63 0.12 8.59 25.90
CA SER A 63 -0.99 9.01 25.04
C SER A 63 -0.53 9.33 23.62
N ILE A 64 0.61 10.02 23.47
CA ILE A 64 1.21 10.34 22.17
C ILE A 64 1.66 9.06 21.46
N LEU A 65 2.32 8.14 22.18
CA LEU A 65 2.77 6.86 21.62
C LEU A 65 1.59 6.00 21.15
N LEU A 66 0.53 5.88 21.95
CA LEU A 66 -0.68 5.13 21.55
C LEU A 66 -1.35 5.75 20.32
N LEU A 67 -1.39 7.08 20.23
CA LEU A 67 -2.00 7.77 19.10
C LEU A 67 -1.19 7.59 17.82
N VAL A 68 0.13 7.78 17.88
CA VAL A 68 1.04 7.54 16.76
C VAL A 68 0.93 6.09 16.30
N PHE A 69 1.05 5.14 17.22
CA PHE A 69 1.00 3.72 16.89
C PHE A 69 -0.36 3.30 16.32
N GLY A 70 -1.46 3.76 16.92
CA GLY A 70 -2.82 3.48 16.46
C GLY A 70 -3.08 4.01 15.05
N PHE A 71 -2.66 5.24 14.76
CA PHE A 71 -2.76 5.81 13.41
C PHE A 71 -1.85 5.10 12.41
N SER A 72 -0.60 4.78 12.78
CA SER A 72 0.33 4.05 11.90
C SER A 72 -0.20 2.66 11.53
N VAL A 73 -0.74 1.91 12.50
CA VAL A 73 -1.32 0.58 12.24
C VAL A 73 -2.57 0.69 11.35
N SER A 74 -3.44 1.67 11.62
CA SER A 74 -4.66 1.87 10.83
C SER A 74 -4.34 2.24 9.38
N ALA A 75 -3.44 3.20 9.18
CA ALA A 75 -2.99 3.60 7.84
C ALA A 75 -2.28 2.45 7.12
N PHE A 76 -1.45 1.67 7.82
CA PHE A 76 -0.81 0.47 7.27
C PHE A 76 -1.84 -0.55 6.77
N LEU A 77 -2.88 -0.85 7.54
CA LEU A 77 -3.91 -1.81 7.14
C LEU A 77 -4.66 -1.35 5.89
N VAL A 78 -4.99 -0.06 5.82
CA VAL A 78 -5.68 0.53 4.67
C VAL A 78 -4.76 0.49 3.43
N ASP A 79 -3.53 1.02 3.51
CA ASP A 79 -2.53 1.01 2.43
C ASP A 79 -2.28 -0.42 1.93
N TYR A 80 -2.10 -1.37 2.85
CA TYR A 80 -1.90 -2.77 2.52
C TYR A 80 -3.09 -3.40 1.79
N SER A 81 -4.32 -3.06 2.16
CA SER A 81 -5.52 -3.58 1.49
C SER A 81 -5.60 -3.12 0.03
N TYR A 82 -5.28 -1.85 -0.25
CA TYR A 82 -5.27 -1.29 -1.60
C TYR A 82 -4.08 -1.81 -2.41
N LEU A 83 -2.91 -1.94 -1.79
CA LEU A 83 -1.73 -2.53 -2.41
C LEU A 83 -2.00 -3.98 -2.83
N ARG A 84 -2.70 -4.76 -1.98
CA ARG A 84 -3.11 -6.13 -2.34
C ARG A 84 -3.96 -6.12 -3.60
N LYS A 85 -4.98 -5.25 -3.69
CA LYS A 85 -5.85 -5.12 -4.87
C LYS A 85 -5.06 -4.71 -6.12
N LYS A 86 -4.17 -3.71 -6.01
CA LYS A 86 -3.28 -3.27 -7.09
C LYS A 86 -2.40 -4.41 -7.62
N LEU A 87 -1.76 -5.16 -6.73
CA LEU A 87 -0.89 -6.28 -7.09
C LEU A 87 -1.65 -7.38 -7.85
N ARG A 88 -2.93 -7.60 -7.55
CA ARG A 88 -3.73 -8.57 -8.31
C ARG A 88 -3.92 -8.14 -9.76
N VAL A 89 -4.19 -6.86 -9.98
CA VAL A 89 -4.35 -6.30 -11.33
C VAL A 89 -3.03 -6.35 -12.10
N ILE A 90 -1.90 -6.07 -11.45
CA ILE A 90 -0.56 -6.19 -12.08
C ILE A 90 -0.27 -7.61 -12.53
N VAL A 91 -0.44 -8.61 -11.65
CA VAL A 91 -0.18 -10.02 -12.01
C VAL A 91 -1.10 -10.48 -13.14
N ALA A 92 -2.38 -10.10 -13.11
CA ALA A 92 -3.30 -10.42 -14.20
C ALA A 92 -2.91 -9.77 -15.54
N ARG A 93 -2.41 -8.52 -15.50
CA ARG A 93 -1.89 -7.81 -16.67
C ARG A 93 -0.63 -8.48 -17.21
N ASP A 94 0.34 -8.76 -16.35
CA ASP A 94 1.61 -9.37 -16.75
C ASP A 94 1.35 -10.75 -17.39
N ARG A 95 0.40 -11.51 -16.86
CA ARG A 95 0.00 -12.78 -17.46
C ARG A 95 -0.71 -12.64 -18.81
N LEU A 96 -1.55 -11.61 -18.99
CA LEU A 96 -2.14 -11.31 -20.29
C LEU A 96 -1.07 -10.98 -21.35
N ILE A 97 -0.02 -10.27 -20.94
CA ILE A 97 1.12 -9.97 -21.82
C ILE A 97 1.83 -11.27 -22.21
N ASP A 98 2.16 -12.14 -21.25
CA ASP A 98 2.79 -13.44 -21.52
C ASP A 98 2.00 -14.27 -22.52
N LEU A 99 0.67 -14.32 -22.37
CA LEU A 99 -0.21 -15.06 -23.26
C LEU A 99 -0.30 -14.43 -24.64
N ALA A 100 -0.32 -13.11 -24.74
CA ALA A 100 -0.33 -12.40 -26.02
C ALA A 100 0.97 -12.63 -26.84
N PHE A 101 2.09 -12.92 -26.17
CA PHE A 101 3.35 -13.27 -26.83
C PHE A 101 3.48 -14.75 -27.21
N GLN A 102 2.63 -15.64 -26.66
CA GLN A 102 2.60 -17.04 -27.06
C GLN A 102 1.73 -17.20 -28.32
N ALA A 103 2.39 -17.31 -29.48
CA ALA A 103 1.78 -17.32 -30.81
C ALA A 103 0.78 -18.48 -31.07
N ASP A 104 0.64 -19.43 -30.15
CA ASP A 104 -0.16 -20.66 -30.32
C ASP A 104 -1.23 -20.85 -29.22
N TYR A 105 -1.54 -19.78 -28.47
CA TYR A 105 -2.39 -19.90 -27.29
C TYR A 105 -3.88 -19.98 -27.62
N HIS A 106 -4.43 -21.20 -27.62
CA HIS A 106 -5.83 -21.52 -27.95
C HIS A 106 -6.78 -21.62 -26.73
N ASP A 107 -6.32 -21.33 -25.52
CA ASP A 107 -7.16 -21.44 -24.32
C ASP A 107 -7.99 -20.15 -24.10
N GLU A 108 -9.06 -20.01 -24.91
CA GLU A 108 -10.01 -18.89 -24.83
C GLU A 108 -10.66 -18.77 -23.44
N ALA A 109 -10.84 -19.88 -22.72
CA ALA A 109 -11.44 -19.87 -21.39
C ALA A 109 -10.55 -19.17 -20.36
N LEU A 110 -9.23 -19.35 -20.45
CA LEU A 110 -8.27 -18.67 -19.59
C LEU A 110 -8.14 -17.19 -19.97
N LEU A 111 -8.19 -16.87 -21.27
CA LEU A 111 -8.21 -15.50 -21.77
C LEU A 111 -9.43 -14.71 -21.25
N ILE A 112 -10.63 -15.27 -21.37
CA ILE A 112 -11.88 -14.66 -20.87
C ILE A 112 -11.80 -14.46 -19.35
N LYS A 113 -11.30 -15.46 -18.60
CA LYS A 113 -11.10 -15.33 -17.15
C LYS A 113 -10.13 -14.19 -16.83
N LEU A 114 -9.00 -14.09 -17.51
CA LEU A 114 -8.01 -13.02 -17.29
C LEU A 114 -8.55 -11.62 -17.66
N LEU A 115 -9.36 -11.53 -18.73
CA LEU A 115 -10.08 -10.30 -19.07
C LEU A 115 -11.01 -9.87 -17.92
N HIS A 116 -11.72 -10.82 -17.32
CA HIS A 116 -12.70 -10.56 -16.27
C HIS A 116 -12.08 -10.35 -14.87
N ILE A 117 -10.77 -10.56 -14.69
CA ILE A 117 -10.10 -10.27 -13.41
C ILE A 117 -10.13 -8.76 -13.14
N ALA A 118 -11.08 -8.37 -12.30
CA ALA A 118 -11.05 -7.15 -11.51
C ALA A 118 -10.29 -7.39 -10.20
N GLY A 119 -9.76 -6.34 -9.58
CA GLY A 119 -8.97 -6.42 -8.33
C GLY A 119 -9.67 -7.10 -7.14
N GLU A 120 -10.95 -7.42 -7.27
CA GLU A 120 -11.79 -8.11 -6.28
C GLU A 120 -11.79 -9.64 -6.44
N THR A 121 -11.44 -10.16 -7.61
CA THR A 121 -11.40 -11.61 -7.84
C THR A 121 -10.24 -12.28 -7.08
N PRO A 122 -10.47 -13.46 -6.45
CA PRO A 122 -9.39 -14.21 -5.81
C PRO A 122 -8.44 -14.79 -6.87
N ILE A 123 -7.12 -14.58 -6.71
CA ILE A 123 -6.11 -15.18 -7.61
C ILE A 123 -6.01 -16.70 -7.44
N GLU A 124 -6.35 -17.18 -6.23
CA GLU A 124 -6.26 -18.60 -5.85
C GLU A 124 -7.13 -19.51 -6.72
N SER A 125 -8.18 -18.97 -7.35
CA SER A 125 -9.07 -19.74 -8.22
C SER A 125 -8.55 -19.92 -9.65
N ILE A 126 -7.35 -19.43 -9.98
CA ILE A 126 -6.93 -19.28 -11.39
C ILE A 126 -5.65 -20.05 -11.72
N SER A 127 -4.59 -19.94 -10.91
CA SER A 127 -3.36 -20.72 -11.15
C SER A 127 -2.41 -20.70 -9.95
N ALA A 128 -1.80 -21.85 -9.65
CA ALA A 128 -0.76 -21.98 -8.63
C ALA A 128 0.48 -21.10 -8.95
N ALA A 129 0.81 -20.94 -10.24
CA ALA A 129 1.94 -20.11 -10.68
C ALA A 129 1.71 -18.62 -10.36
N MET A 130 0.52 -18.09 -10.67
CA MET A 130 0.16 -16.71 -10.35
C MET A 130 0.11 -16.44 -8.84
N THR A 131 -0.28 -17.45 -8.06
CA THR A 131 -0.30 -17.35 -6.60
C THR A 131 1.11 -17.20 -6.03
N LYS A 132 2.10 -17.91 -6.58
CA LYS A 132 3.52 -17.80 -6.19
C LYS A 132 4.07 -16.42 -6.53
N GLU A 133 3.84 -15.94 -7.76
CA GLU A 133 4.30 -14.62 -8.20
C GLU A 133 3.68 -13.48 -7.38
N TYR A 134 2.37 -13.56 -7.14
CA TYR A 134 1.65 -12.62 -6.28
C TYR A 134 2.26 -12.58 -4.86
N ARG A 135 2.53 -13.73 -4.25
CA ARG A 135 3.14 -13.79 -2.90
C ARG A 135 4.54 -13.16 -2.89
N ALA A 136 5.35 -13.39 -3.92
CA ALA A 136 6.67 -12.80 -4.04
C ALA A 136 6.59 -11.26 -4.14
N LYS A 137 5.79 -10.74 -5.08
CA LYS A 137 5.60 -9.28 -5.25
C LYS A 137 5.00 -8.61 -4.01
N ARG A 138 4.08 -9.29 -3.33
CA ARG A 138 3.48 -8.85 -2.07
C ARG A 138 4.50 -8.76 -0.95
N ASN A 139 5.29 -9.82 -0.75
CA ASN A 139 6.29 -9.84 0.33
C ASN A 139 7.39 -8.80 0.08
N ALA A 140 7.81 -8.61 -1.17
CA ALA A 140 8.76 -7.56 -1.54
C ALA A 140 8.22 -6.16 -1.24
N ASN A 141 6.99 -5.82 -1.67
CA ASN A 141 6.42 -4.50 -1.36
C ASN A 141 6.19 -4.29 0.14
N LEU A 142 5.80 -5.35 0.86
CA LEU A 142 5.64 -5.28 2.30
C LEU A 142 6.98 -4.97 2.98
N ALA A 143 8.05 -5.66 2.61
CA ALA A 143 9.38 -5.48 3.18
C ALA A 143 10.03 -4.13 2.82
N TRP A 144 9.88 -3.68 1.57
CA TRP A 144 10.62 -2.52 1.06
C TRP A 144 9.86 -1.20 1.10
N VAL A 145 8.52 -1.22 1.10
CA VAL A 145 7.72 0.01 1.01
C VAL A 145 6.91 0.23 2.29
N LEU A 146 6.13 -0.76 2.71
CA LEU A 146 5.23 -0.59 3.86
C LEU A 146 5.99 -0.66 5.19
N ALA A 147 6.88 -1.63 5.37
CA ALA A 147 7.60 -1.78 6.63
C ALA A 147 8.43 -0.54 6.99
N PRO A 148 9.25 0.06 6.09
CA PRO A 148 10.01 1.26 6.44
C PRO A 148 9.09 2.47 6.68
N LEU A 149 8.07 2.67 5.84
CA LEU A 149 7.20 3.84 5.93
C LEU A 149 6.42 3.90 7.25
N TYR A 150 5.94 2.76 7.73
CA TYR A 150 5.12 2.70 8.95
C TYR A 150 5.91 2.32 10.21
N SER A 151 7.16 1.87 10.10
CA SER A 151 8.05 1.67 11.26
C SER A 151 8.87 2.91 11.61
N THR A 152 9.22 3.76 10.64
CA THR A 152 10.05 4.94 10.88
C THR A 152 9.41 5.95 11.83
N ALA A 153 8.11 6.21 11.71
CA ALA A 153 7.38 7.13 12.59
C ALA A 153 7.31 6.70 14.07
N PRO A 154 6.93 5.45 14.41
CA PRO A 154 6.99 4.98 15.79
C PRO A 154 8.43 4.83 16.32
N VAL A 155 9.39 4.44 15.48
CA VAL A 155 10.81 4.34 15.90
C VAL A 155 11.40 5.71 16.19
N SER A 156 11.15 6.72 15.35
CA SER A 156 11.68 8.07 15.57
C SER A 156 11.06 8.74 16.80
N SER A 157 9.76 8.53 17.05
CA SER A 157 9.10 9.05 18.25
C SER A 157 9.62 8.38 19.53
N VAL A 158 9.90 7.07 19.52
CA VAL A 158 10.57 6.39 20.65
C VAL A 158 11.98 6.94 20.88
N VAL A 159 12.78 7.14 19.83
CA VAL A 159 14.15 7.68 19.96
C VAL A 159 14.17 9.10 20.52
N ILE A 160 13.29 9.98 20.05
CA ILE A 160 13.19 11.37 20.54
C ILE A 160 12.84 11.37 22.03
N LEU A 161 11.83 10.58 22.44
CA LEU A 161 11.42 10.46 23.83
C LEU A 161 12.50 9.84 24.73
N TRP A 162 13.30 8.91 24.19
CA TRP A 162 14.39 8.27 24.92
C TRP A 162 15.58 9.21 25.15
N ILE A 163 15.87 10.08 24.17
CA ILE A 163 16.91 11.13 24.31
C ILE A 163 16.48 12.16 25.36
N GLU A 164 15.23 12.62 25.32
CA GLU A 164 14.73 13.61 26.28
C GLU A 164 14.68 13.07 27.71
N GLY A 165 14.32 11.80 27.88
CA GLY A 165 14.32 11.12 29.18
C GLY A 165 15.70 10.88 29.80
N PHE A 166 16.79 11.03 29.04
CA PHE A 166 18.18 10.89 29.54
C PHE A 166 18.81 12.23 29.93
N THR A 167 18.21 13.36 29.50
CA THR A 167 18.74 14.72 29.71
C THR A 167 18.04 15.50 30.83
N GLY A 168 17.01 14.95 31.48
CA GLY A 168 16.36 15.50 32.66
C GLY A 168 16.67 14.69 33.92
#